data_AF-A0A0M8VI16-F1
#
_entry.id   AF-A0A0M8VI16-F1
#
_cell.length_a   1.000
_cell.length_b   1.000
_cell.length_c   1.000
_cell.angle_alpha   90.00
_cell.angle_beta   90.00
_cell.angle_gamma   90.00
#
_symmetry.space_group_name_H-M   'P 1'
#
loop_
_entity.id
_entity.type
_entity.pdbx_description
1 polymer ?
#
loop_
_entity_poly.entity_id
_entity_poly.type
_entity_poly.pdbx_seq_one_letter_code
_entity_poly.pdbx_strand_id
1 'polypeptide(L)'
;MPEPRRSAFRRGATALAALSLLAIGATACGYGSQATDDSRQDVVAGAKKIDGLDSVRIGYFGNLTHATALVGRHEGLFQKELGGTKAQYATFNAGPSEIEALNSGSVDIGWIGPSPAINGYT
;
A
#
# COMPACT_ATOMS: atom_id res chain seq x y z
N MET A 1 -38.38 -52.58 32.02
CA MET A 1 -37.16 -52.34 31.22
C MET A 1 -37.23 -50.90 30.70
N PRO A 2 -36.46 -49.92 31.22
CA PRO A 2 -36.43 -48.58 30.63
C PRO A 2 -35.30 -48.44 29.60
N GLU A 3 -35.63 -47.90 28.42
CA GLU A 3 -34.69 -47.61 27.33
C GLU A 3 -33.81 -46.37 27.62
N PRO A 4 -32.56 -46.33 27.12
CA PRO A 4 -31.70 -45.17 27.29
C PRO A 4 -32.06 -44.06 26.27
N ARG A 5 -32.46 -42.88 26.79
CA ARG A 5 -32.66 -41.63 26.01
C ARG A 5 -31.33 -41.12 25.43
N ARG A 6 -30.90 -41.69 24.30
CA ARG A 6 -29.68 -41.33 23.53
C ARG A 6 -29.79 -40.01 22.71
N SER A 7 -30.83 -39.20 22.92
CA SER A 7 -31.18 -38.08 22.02
C SER A 7 -30.53 -36.72 22.38
N ALA A 8 -30.26 -36.45 23.66
CA ALA A 8 -29.76 -35.14 24.08
C ALA A 8 -28.26 -34.92 23.77
N PHE A 9 -27.46 -35.99 23.78
CA PHE A 9 -26.01 -35.91 23.63
C PHE A 9 -25.56 -35.59 22.19
N ARG A 10 -26.34 -36.01 21.19
CA ARG A 10 -26.03 -35.77 19.76
C ARG A 10 -26.23 -34.32 19.32
N ARG A 11 -27.12 -33.57 19.98
CA ARG A 11 -27.41 -32.16 19.64
C ARG A 11 -26.42 -31.18 20.24
N GLY A 12 -25.83 -31.51 21.39
CA GLY A 12 -24.76 -30.71 22.00
C GLY A 12 -23.44 -30.79 21.22
N ALA A 13 -23.12 -31.98 20.69
CA ALA A 13 -21.88 -32.20 19.93
C ALA A 13 -21.83 -31.42 18.60
N THR A 14 -22.97 -31.26 17.91
CA THR A 14 -23.03 -30.51 16.64
C THR A 14 -22.91 -29.00 16.81
N ALA A 15 -23.38 -28.45 17.93
CA ALA A 15 -23.29 -27.02 18.21
C ALA A 15 -21.84 -26.58 18.54
N LEU A 16 -21.09 -27.43 19.25
CA LEU A 16 -19.69 -27.17 19.60
C LEU A 16 -18.73 -27.26 18.40
N ALA A 17 -19.00 -28.17 17.45
CA ALA A 17 -18.20 -28.32 16.24
C ALA A 17 -18.38 -27.15 15.25
N ALA A 18 -19.59 -26.60 15.13
CA ALA A 18 -19.86 -25.46 14.26
C ALA A 18 -19.19 -24.16 14.77
N LEU A 19 -19.15 -23.97 16.09
CA LEU A 19 -18.56 -22.78 16.70
C LEU A 19 -17.03 -22.76 16.59
N SER A 20 -16.39 -23.93 16.67
CA SER A 20 -14.95 -24.08 16.53
C SER A 20 -14.48 -23.89 15.07
N LEU A 21 -15.26 -24.33 14.07
CA LEU A 21 -14.98 -24.06 12.66
C LEU A 21 -15.07 -22.58 12.29
N LEU A 22 -16.02 -21.83 12.88
CA LEU A 22 -16.17 -20.39 12.63
C LEU A 22 -15.02 -19.56 13.22
N ALA A 23 -14.51 -19.96 14.40
CA ALA A 23 -13.38 -19.30 15.04
C ALA A 23 -12.05 -19.49 14.27
N ILE A 24 -11.85 -20.66 13.65
CA ILE A 24 -10.67 -20.93 12.82
C ILE A 24 -10.75 -20.17 11.49
N GLY A 25 -11.94 -20.07 10.87
CA GLY A 25 -12.13 -19.30 9.65
C GLY A 25 -11.87 -17.81 9.81
N ALA A 26 -12.25 -17.22 10.95
CA ALA A 26 -12.08 -15.78 11.19
C ALA A 26 -10.61 -15.37 11.46
N THR A 27 -9.77 -16.29 11.92
CA THR A 27 -8.35 -16.00 12.20
C THR A 27 -7.42 -16.23 10.99
N ALA A 28 -7.91 -16.87 9.92
CA ALA A 28 -7.14 -17.15 8.71
C ALA A 28 -6.74 -15.90 7.89
N CYS A 29 -7.39 -14.75 8.12
CA CYS A 29 -7.03 -13.48 7.47
C CYS A 29 -6.10 -12.60 8.34
N GLY A 30 -5.74 -13.02 9.56
CA GLY A 30 -5.02 -12.18 10.53
C GLY A 30 -3.50 -12.29 10.52
N TYR A 31 -2.92 -13.28 9.83
CA TYR A 31 -1.49 -13.62 9.94
C TYR A 31 -0.52 -12.61 9.27
N GLY A 32 -1.00 -11.46 8.79
CA GLY A 32 -0.18 -10.48 8.07
C GLY A 32 -0.21 -9.05 8.59
N SER A 33 -0.93 -8.74 9.67
CA SER A 33 -1.23 -7.33 10.03
C SER A 33 -0.19 -6.64 10.94
N GLN A 34 0.91 -7.28 11.31
CA GLN A 34 2.05 -6.59 11.95
C GLN A 34 3.05 -6.14 10.89
N ALA A 35 2.60 -5.28 9.97
CA ALA A 35 3.52 -4.37 9.32
C ALA A 35 3.76 -3.23 10.31
N THR A 36 4.93 -3.21 10.94
CA THR A 36 5.43 -1.98 11.54
C THR A 36 5.51 -0.98 10.40
N ASP A 37 4.77 0.13 10.49
CA ASP A 37 4.83 1.24 9.55
C ASP A 37 6.18 1.95 9.74
N ASP A 38 7.26 1.28 9.35
CA ASP A 38 8.61 1.85 9.24
C ASP A 38 8.69 2.58 7.90
N SER A 39 7.73 3.47 7.66
CA SER A 39 7.76 4.34 6.50
C SER A 39 8.94 5.29 6.69
N ARG A 40 10.06 5.01 6.00
CA ARG A 40 11.26 5.88 5.95
C ARG A 40 11.02 7.20 5.20
N GLN A 41 9.80 7.72 5.31
CA GLN A 41 9.28 8.88 4.57
C GLN A 41 9.03 10.07 5.50
N ASP A 42 9.58 10.03 6.71
CA ASP A 42 9.55 11.17 7.61
C ASP A 42 10.51 12.26 7.11
N VAL A 43 9.99 13.48 7.12
CA VAL A 43 10.77 14.67 6.84
C VAL A 43 11.80 14.86 7.97
N VAL A 44 13.04 15.12 7.62
CA VAL A 44 14.08 15.40 8.62
C VAL A 44 13.78 16.74 9.28
N ALA A 45 13.46 16.73 10.58
CA ALA A 45 13.16 17.93 11.34
C ALA A 45 14.34 18.92 11.30
N GLY A 46 14.08 20.16 10.88
CA GLY A 46 15.11 21.21 10.75
C GLY A 46 15.96 21.12 9.46
N ALA A 47 15.75 20.12 8.60
CA ALA A 47 16.40 20.09 7.29
C ALA A 47 15.87 21.21 6.38
N LYS A 48 16.77 21.70 5.52
CA LYS A 48 16.42 22.74 4.54
C LYS A 48 15.42 22.18 3.53
N LYS A 49 14.34 22.92 3.28
CA LYS A 49 13.41 22.68 2.16
C LYS A 49 14.07 23.05 0.84
N ILE A 50 13.85 22.25 -0.20
CA ILE A 50 14.25 22.58 -1.56
C ILE A 50 13.36 23.72 -2.04
N ASP A 51 13.96 24.86 -2.37
CA ASP A 51 13.28 26.08 -2.84
C ASP A 51 12.07 26.53 -1.98
N GLY A 52 12.08 26.20 -0.69
CA GLY A 52 10.98 26.52 0.22
C GLY A 52 9.71 25.66 0.04
N LEU A 53 9.75 24.64 -0.82
CA LEU A 53 8.62 23.76 -1.09
C LEU A 53 8.27 22.89 0.12
N ASP A 54 6.98 22.84 0.45
CA ASP A 54 6.45 21.95 1.50
C ASP A 54 6.48 20.49 1.07
N SER A 55 6.24 20.22 -0.21
CA SER A 55 6.18 18.87 -0.74
C SER A 55 6.44 18.79 -2.23
N VAL A 56 6.78 17.58 -2.68
CA VAL A 56 6.84 17.17 -4.09
C VAL A 56 6.01 15.90 -4.24
N ARG A 57 5.11 15.86 -5.23
CA ARG A 57 4.23 14.73 -5.56
C ARG A 57 4.83 13.92 -6.70
N ILE A 58 5.08 12.64 -6.43
CA ILE A 58 5.79 11.72 -7.32
C ILE A 58 4.80 10.65 -7.79
N GLY A 59 4.47 10.68 -9.08
CA GLY A 59 3.74 9.62 -9.77
C GLY A 59 4.66 8.48 -10.18
N TYR A 60 4.17 7.23 -10.07
CA TYR A 60 4.85 6.05 -10.61
C TYR A 60 3.89 4.85 -10.71
N PHE A 61 4.26 3.77 -11.39
CA PHE A 61 3.41 2.56 -11.41
C PHE A 61 3.74 1.59 -10.28
N GLY A 62 2.71 1.06 -9.64
CA GLY A 62 2.83 0.07 -8.55
C GLY A 62 3.20 -1.35 -9.02
N ASN A 63 4.07 -1.52 -10.02
CA ASN A 63 4.39 -2.82 -10.61
C ASN A 63 5.90 -3.03 -10.85
N LEU A 64 6.29 -4.28 -11.11
CA LEU A 64 7.70 -4.70 -11.18
C LEU A 64 8.51 -3.98 -12.25
N THR A 65 7.90 -3.55 -13.36
CA THR A 65 8.63 -2.83 -14.42
C THR A 65 9.06 -1.42 -13.98
N HIS A 66 8.54 -0.92 -12.86
CA HIS A 66 8.88 0.36 -12.23
C HIS A 66 9.61 0.15 -10.89
N ALA A 67 10.32 -0.98 -10.75
CA ALA A 67 11.01 -1.38 -9.53
C ALA A 67 11.90 -0.29 -8.93
N THR A 68 12.58 0.52 -9.75
CA THR A 68 13.47 1.58 -9.26
C THR A 68 12.72 2.63 -8.44
N ALA A 69 11.51 3.04 -8.85
CA ALA A 69 10.67 3.95 -8.08
C ALA A 69 10.14 3.29 -6.81
N LEU A 70 9.75 2.01 -6.91
CA LEU A 70 9.30 1.23 -5.75
C LEU A 70 10.40 1.12 -4.68
N VAL A 71 11.62 0.76 -5.08
CA VAL A 71 12.78 0.66 -4.19
C VAL A 71 13.15 2.04 -3.64
N GLY A 72 13.19 3.08 -4.47
CA GLY A 72 13.49 4.44 -4.02
C GLY A 72 12.52 4.95 -2.96
N ARG A 73 11.24 4.61 -3.10
CA ARG A 73 10.19 4.91 -2.12
C ARG A 73 10.32 4.09 -0.84
N HIS A 74 10.54 2.78 -0.96
CA HIS A 74 10.64 1.84 0.15
C HIS A 74 11.89 2.09 1.01
N GLU A 75 13.02 2.35 0.37
CA GLU A 75 14.29 2.66 1.05
C GLU A 75 14.38 4.12 1.51
N GLY A 76 13.34 4.95 1.29
CA GLY A 76 13.31 6.35 1.71
C GLY A 76 14.30 7.25 0.95
N LEU A 77 14.83 6.80 -0.18
CA LEU A 77 15.85 7.53 -0.94
C LEU A 77 15.34 8.88 -1.43
N PHE A 78 14.09 8.94 -1.93
CA PHE A 78 13.51 10.22 -2.37
C PHE A 78 13.34 11.21 -1.22
N GLN A 79 12.85 10.75 -0.06
CA GLN A 79 12.68 11.62 1.10
C GLN A 79 14.03 12.13 1.62
N LYS A 80 15.06 11.28 1.61
CA LYS A 80 16.42 11.65 1.99
C LYS A 80 16.97 12.78 1.13
N GLU A 81 16.84 12.69 -0.20
CA GLU A 81 17.34 13.71 -1.12
C GLU A 81 16.50 15.01 -1.07
N LEU A 82 15.20 14.92 -0.76
CA LEU A 82 14.33 16.09 -0.60
C LEU A 82 14.48 16.79 0.76
N GLY A 83 15.15 16.17 1.73
CA GLY A 83 15.46 16.76 3.03
C GLY A 83 14.21 17.23 3.78
N GLY A 84 14.05 18.56 3.92
CA GLY A 84 12.92 19.20 4.60
C GLY A 84 11.63 19.24 3.78
N THR A 85 11.68 18.89 2.49
CA THR A 85 10.53 18.86 1.58
C THR A 85 9.93 17.45 1.57
N LYS A 86 8.61 17.34 1.76
CA LYS A 86 7.94 16.04 1.88
C LYS A 86 7.77 15.35 0.52
N ALA A 87 8.22 14.11 0.41
CA ALA A 87 7.87 13.24 -0.71
C ALA A 87 6.44 12.71 -0.53
N GLN A 88 5.56 13.04 -1.46
CA GLN A 88 4.22 12.48 -1.58
C GLN A 88 4.15 11.62 -2.82
N TYR A 89 3.33 10.59 -2.83
CA TYR A 89 3.31 9.70 -3.99
C TYR A 89 1.90 9.32 -4.42
N ALA A 90 1.75 9.16 -5.73
CA ALA A 90 0.55 8.65 -6.37
C ALA A 90 0.94 7.45 -7.24
N THR A 91 0.14 6.38 -7.16
CA THR A 91 0.35 5.20 -7.99
C THR A 91 -0.58 5.21 -9.18
N PHE A 92 -0.07 4.89 -10.36
CA PHE A 92 -0.83 4.76 -11.60
C PHE A 92 -0.73 3.34 -12.16
N ASN A 93 -1.64 3.01 -13.08
CA ASN A 93 -1.63 1.72 -13.77
C ASN A 93 -1.33 1.85 -15.27
N ALA A 94 -1.32 3.08 -15.81
CA ALA A 94 -1.15 3.34 -17.23
C ALA A 94 -0.51 4.70 -17.49
N GLY A 95 0.20 4.79 -18.62
CA GLY A 95 0.96 5.97 -18.99
C GLY A 95 0.11 7.21 -19.26
N PRO A 96 -0.98 7.11 -20.05
CA PRO A 96 -1.86 8.24 -20.30
C PRO A 96 -2.37 8.91 -19.01
N SER A 97 -2.81 8.13 -18.02
CA SER A 97 -3.29 8.69 -16.75
C SER A 97 -2.21 9.40 -15.93
N GLU A 98 -0.96 8.92 -15.99
CA GLU A 98 0.15 9.59 -15.31
C GLU A 98 0.55 10.89 -16.03
N ILE A 99 0.53 10.90 -17.37
CA ILE A 99 0.74 12.11 -18.17
C ILE A 99 -0.37 13.14 -17.94
N GLU A 100 -1.64 12.73 -17.88
CA GLU A 100 -2.76 13.61 -17.54
C GLU A 100 -2.58 14.21 -16.13
N ALA A 101 -2.14 13.40 -15.16
CA ALA A 101 -1.84 13.86 -13.82
C ALA A 101 -0.66 14.85 -13.80
N LEU A 102 0.37 14.63 -14.61
CA LEU A 102 1.51 15.55 -14.72
C LEU A 102 1.08 16.87 -15.38
N ASN A 103 0.37 16.81 -16.50
CA ASN A 103 -0.05 17.99 -17.27
C ASN A 103 -1.11 18.83 -16.54
N SER A 104 -1.93 18.21 -15.70
CA SER A 104 -2.88 18.92 -14.82
C SER A 104 -2.22 19.51 -13.57
N GLY A 105 -0.96 19.20 -13.31
CA GLY A 105 -0.29 19.53 -12.06
C GLY A 105 -0.87 18.78 -10.86
N SER A 106 -1.43 17.59 -11.06
CA SER A 106 -1.83 16.66 -9.98
C SER A 106 -0.63 15.92 -9.39
N VAL A 107 0.42 15.69 -10.18
CA VAL A 107 1.76 15.27 -9.73
C VAL A 107 2.81 16.24 -10.27
N ASP A 108 3.94 16.35 -9.58
CA ASP A 108 5.05 17.23 -9.94
C ASP A 108 6.14 16.50 -10.73
N ILE A 109 6.30 15.19 -10.47
CA ILE A 109 7.26 14.30 -11.14
C ILE A 109 6.53 13.02 -11.54
N GLY A 110 6.72 12.55 -12.77
CA GLY A 110 6.25 11.23 -13.22
C GLY A 110 7.40 10.26 -13.48
N TRP A 111 7.37 9.09 -12.87
CA TRP A 111 8.26 7.97 -13.18
C TRP A 111 7.55 7.03 -14.14
N ILE A 112 7.76 7.26 -15.43
CA ILE A 112 7.01 6.65 -16.51
C ILE A 112 7.93 6.04 -17.57
N GLY A 113 7.43 5.04 -18.30
CA GLY A 113 8.17 4.43 -19.40
C GLY A 113 8.48 5.38 -20.57
N PRO A 114 9.39 5.00 -21.49
CA PRO A 114 9.86 5.89 -22.55
C PRO A 114 8.77 6.37 -23.52
N SER A 115 7.87 5.47 -23.98
CA SER A 115 6.88 5.84 -24.99
C SER A 115 5.86 6.87 -24.48
N PRO A 116 5.25 6.69 -23.29
CA PRO A 116 4.41 7.75 -22.72
C PRO A 116 5.16 9.05 -22.43
N ALA A 117 6.41 9.00 -21.98
CA ALA A 117 7.22 10.20 -21.73
C ALA A 117 7.39 11.05 -22.99
N ILE A 118 7.64 10.41 -24.13
CA ILE A 118 7.77 11.10 -25.43
C ILE A 118 6.41 11.63 -25.90
N ASN A 119 5.37 10.79 -25.84
CA ASN A 119 4.06 11.16 -26.36
C ASN A 119 3.35 12.23 -25.52
N GLY A 120 3.68 12.32 -24.24
CA GLY A 120 3.12 13.31 -23.31
C GLY A 120 3.85 14.65 -23.29
N TYR A 121 5.00 14.77 -23.97
CA TYR A 121 5.74 16.02 -24.09
C TYR A 121 5.08 16.92 -25.14
N THR A 122 4.48 18.02 -24.67
CA THR A 122 3.83 19.05 -25.50
C THR A 122 4.31 20.43 -25.10
#